data_AF-A0A534RYI4-F1
#
_entry.id   AF-A0A534RYI4-F1
#
_cell.length_a   1.000
_cell.length_b   1.000
_cell.length_c   1.000
_cell.angle_alpha   90.00
_cell.angle_beta   90.00
_cell.angle_gamma   90.00
#
_symmetry.space_group_name_H-M   'P 1'
#
loop_
_entity.id
_entity.type
_entity.pdbx_description
1 polymer ?
#
loop_
_entity_poly.entity_id
_entity_poly.type
_entity_poly.pdbx_seq_one_letter_code
_entity_poly.pdbx_strand_id
1 'polypeptide(L)'
;MDFQSVEKSFQDAVAEGVFPGAVVLVAKDERIVYEQAFGNRSLVPNKSPMRLDTIFDLASLTKPMATAAALMLLIRERKLRLD
;
A
#
# COMPACT_ATOMS: atom_id res chain seq x y z
N MET A 1 11.79 0.05 -17.98
CA MET A 1 11.36 1.22 -17.18
C MET A 1 12.45 1.46 -16.17
N ASP A 2 12.80 2.72 -15.95
CA ASP A 2 13.78 3.13 -14.93
C ASP A 2 13.02 3.66 -13.71
N PHE A 3 13.40 3.19 -12.52
CA PHE A 3 12.77 3.53 -11.23
C PHE A 3 13.77 4.20 -10.26
N GLN A 4 14.97 4.59 -10.71
CA GLN A 4 15.98 5.22 -9.86
C GLN A 4 15.47 6.48 -9.14
N SER A 5 14.64 7.29 -9.80
CA SER A 5 14.05 8.48 -9.17
C SER A 5 13.07 8.11 -8.05
N VAL A 6 12.29 7.04 -8.21
CA VAL A 6 11.39 6.52 -7.17
C VAL A 6 12.20 6.01 -5.98
N GLU A 7 13.23 5.20 -6.23
CA GLU A 7 14.10 4.69 -5.18
C GLU A 7 14.72 5.82 -4.37
N LYS A 8 15.30 6.82 -5.06
CA LYS A 8 15.90 7.98 -4.41
C LYS A 8 14.89 8.75 -3.56
N SER A 9 13.72 9.09 -4.10
CA SER A 9 12.70 9.82 -3.33
C SER A 9 12.23 9.07 -2.08
N PHE A 10 12.09 7.75 -2.14
CA PHE A 10 11.71 6.96 -0.97
C PHE A 10 12.84 6.83 0.04
N GLN A 11 14.09 6.68 -0.41
CA GLN A 11 15.26 6.67 0.46
C GLN A 11 15.41 8.02 1.19
N ASP A 12 15.29 9.13 0.46
CA ASP A 12 15.36 10.49 1.00
C ASP A 12 14.23 10.72 2.02
N ALA A 13 12.98 10.34 1.71
CA ALA A 13 11.85 10.48 2.63
C ALA A 13 12.01 9.67 3.93
N VAL A 14 12.62 8.47 3.85
CA VAL A 14 12.96 7.68 5.05
C VAL A 14 14.07 8.36 5.85
N ALA A 15 15.10 8.88 5.18
CA ALA A 15 16.22 9.58 5.83
C ALA A 15 15.77 10.87 6.51
N GLU A 16 14.82 11.60 5.90
CA GLU A 16 14.20 12.81 6.45
C GLU A 16 13.15 12.52 7.54
N GLY A 17 12.79 11.25 7.76
CA GLY A 17 11.85 10.85 8.80
C GLY A 17 10.38 11.12 8.48
N VAL A 18 10.03 11.30 7.21
CA VAL A 18 8.63 11.47 6.77
C VAL A 18 7.79 10.24 7.13
N PHE A 19 8.38 9.06 6.97
CA PHE A 19 7.84 7.78 7.45
C PHE A 19 8.99 6.82 7.80
N PRO A 20 8.77 5.87 8.73
CA PRO A 20 9.82 4.94 9.17
C PRO A 20 10.22 3.93 8.08
N GLY A 21 9.28 3.61 7.19
CA GLY A 21 9.48 2.69 6.06
C GLY A 21 8.22 2.59 5.20
N ALA A 22 8.37 2.03 4.00
CA ALA A 22 7.30 1.87 3.02
C ALA A 22 7.57 0.68 2.09
N VAL A 23 6.52 0.19 1.43
CA VAL A 23 6.62 -0.74 0.30
C VAL A 23 5.97 -0.08 -0.92
N VAL A 24 6.63 -0.18 -2.07
CA VAL A 24 6.14 0.37 -3.35
C VAL A 24 6.00 -0.76 -4.33
N LEU A 25 4.85 -0.85 -4.99
CA LEU A 25 4.58 -1.80 -6.07
C LEU A 25 4.04 -1.04 -7.28
N VAL A 26 4.60 -1.34 -8.45
CA VAL A 26 4.10 -0.86 -9.75
C VAL A 26 3.78 -2.06 -10.61
N ALA A 27 2.54 -2.14 -11.07
CA ALA A 27 2.06 -3.17 -11.99
C ALA A 27 1.64 -2.54 -13.32
N LYS A 28 1.94 -3.23 -14.42
CA LYS A 28 1.52 -2.87 -15.77
C LYS A 28 1.14 -4.15 -16.52
N ASP A 29 0.01 -4.12 -17.22
CA ASP A 29 -0.48 -5.25 -18.02
C ASP A 29 -0.52 -6.55 -17.20
N GLU A 30 -1.10 -6.48 -16.00
CA GLU A 30 -1.23 -7.58 -15.01
C GLU A 30 0.09 -8.15 -14.48
N ARG A 31 1.24 -7.53 -14.81
CA ARG A 31 2.56 -7.93 -14.33
C ARG A 31 3.13 -6.89 -13.38
N ILE A 32 3.69 -7.36 -12.27
CA ILE A 32 4.51 -6.52 -11.40
C ILE A 32 5.80 -6.20 -12.18
N VAL A 33 6.06 -4.92 -12.40
CA VAL A 33 7.26 -4.43 -13.12
C VAL A 33 8.28 -3.81 -12.18
N TYR A 34 7.87 -3.53 -10.93
CA TYR A 34 8.73 -3.03 -9.87
C TYR A 34 8.07 -3.27 -8.52
N GLU A 35 8.86 -3.71 -7.54
CA GLU A 35 8.43 -3.90 -6.16
C GLU A 35 9.63 -3.73 -5.23
N GLN A 36 9.53 -2.89 -4.21
CA GLN A 36 10.65 -2.63 -3.29
C GLN A 36 10.19 -2.20 -1.89
N ALA A 37 10.96 -2.61 -0.88
CA ALA A 37 10.80 -2.19 0.52
C ALA A 37 11.88 -1.16 0.91
N PHE A 38 11.48 -0.13 1.65
CA PHE A 38 12.34 0.93 2.15
C PHE A 38 12.21 1.08 3.66
N GLY A 39 13.32 1.37 4.34
CA GLY A 39 13.32 1.70 5.76
C GLY A 39 12.98 0.54 6.69
N ASN A 40 12.23 0.82 7.75
CA ASN A 40 11.96 -0.07 8.87
C ASN A 40 10.45 -0.14 9.14
N ARG A 41 9.92 -1.34 9.39
CA ARG A 41 8.51 -1.53 9.79
C ARG A 41 8.24 -1.21 11.26
N SER A 42 9.30 -1.17 12.07
CA SER A 42 9.25 -0.75 13.47
C SER A 42 10.54 -0.03 13.83
N LEU A 43 10.42 1.05 14.61
CA LEU A 43 11.56 1.75 15.19
C LEU A 43 11.72 1.40 16.68
N VAL A 44 10.61 1.09 17.37
CA VAL A 44 10.55 0.80 18.81
C VAL A 44 9.55 -0.32 19.10
N PRO A 45 9.76 -1.16 20.14
CA PRO A 45 10.96 -1.20 20.98
C PRO A 45 12.19 -1.74 20.21
N ASN A 46 11.96 -2.54 19.17
CA ASN A 46 13.02 -3.13 18.36
C ASN A 46 12.96 -2.63 16.93
N LYS A 47 14.03 -1.99 16.48
CA LYS A 47 14.17 -1.59 15.08
C LYS A 47 14.17 -2.83 14.18
N SER A 48 13.20 -2.92 13.28
CA SER A 48 13.01 -4.07 12.38
C SER A 48 12.90 -3.60 10.93
N PRO A 49 13.62 -4.23 9.99
CA PRO A 49 13.61 -3.80 8.59
C PRO A 49 12.22 -3.97 7.98
N MET A 50 11.91 -3.10 7.02
CA MET A 50 10.73 -3.25 6.18
C MET A 50 10.89 -4.46 5.26
N ARG A 51 9.79 -5.14 4.95
CA ARG A 51 9.75 -6.29 4.04
C ARG A 51 8.55 -6.18 3.12
N LEU A 52 8.65 -6.76 1.93
CA LEU A 52 7.56 -6.77 0.93
C LEU A 52 6.27 -7.39 1.47
N ASP A 53 6.38 -8.37 2.37
CA ASP A 53 5.26 -9.06 3.01
C ASP A 53 4.73 -8.37 4.29
N THR A 54 5.19 -7.14 4.59
CA THR A 54 4.74 -6.43 5.79
C THR A 54 3.27 -6.06 5.65
N ILE A 55 2.45 -6.48 6.62
CA ILE A 55 1.04 -6.12 6.68
C ILE A 55 0.90 -4.72 7.25
N PHE A 56 0.12 -3.88 6.55
CA PHE A 56 -0.24 -2.53 6.98
C PHE A 56 -1.74 -2.45 7.27
N ASP A 57 -2.13 -1.53 8.17
CA ASP A 57 -3.52 -1.11 8.28
C ASP A 57 -3.87 -0.24 7.06
N LEU A 58 -4.89 -0.64 6.31
CA LEU A 58 -5.34 0.06 5.10
C LEU A 58 -6.20 1.29 5.41
N ALA A 59 -6.61 1.49 6.66
CA ALA A 59 -7.38 2.63 7.13
C ALA A 59 -8.56 2.95 6.18
N SER A 60 -8.62 4.17 5.64
CA SER A 60 -9.71 4.59 4.77
C SER A 60 -9.76 3.88 3.41
N LEU A 61 -8.71 3.18 2.96
CA LEU A 61 -8.76 2.33 1.77
C LEU A 61 -9.72 1.13 1.97
N THR A 62 -10.04 0.78 3.22
CA THR A 62 -11.09 -0.19 3.54
C THR A 62 -12.45 0.20 2.96
N LYS A 63 -12.75 1.50 2.83
CA LYS A 63 -14.03 1.99 2.29
C LYS A 63 -14.24 1.52 0.84
N PRO A 64 -13.37 1.87 -0.14
CA PRO A 64 -13.54 1.39 -1.50
C PRO A 64 -13.30 -0.12 -1.63
N MET A 65 -12.34 -0.69 -0.90
CA MET A 65 -11.95 -2.10 -1.08
C MET A 65 -12.94 -3.09 -0.47
N ALA A 66 -13.53 -2.78 0.68
CA ALA A 66 -14.44 -3.67 1.39
C ALA A 66 -15.87 -3.15 1.36
N THR A 67 -16.12 -1.97 1.94
CA THR A 67 -17.49 -1.48 2.15
C THR A 67 -18.23 -1.21 0.84
N ALA A 68 -17.64 -0.44 -0.07
CA ALA A 68 -18.25 -0.13 -1.35
C ALA A 68 -18.40 -1.38 -2.22
N ALA A 69 -17.37 -2.24 -2.28
CA ALA A 69 -17.44 -3.50 -2.99
C ALA A 69 -18.60 -4.38 -2.48
N ALA A 70 -18.73 -4.56 -1.16
CA ALA A 70 -19.81 -5.33 -0.55
C ALA A 70 -21.20 -4.73 -0.86
N LEU A 71 -21.35 -3.41 -0.76
CA LEU A 71 -22.60 -2.73 -1.12
C LEU A 71 -22.96 -2.96 -2.60
N MET A 72 -22.00 -2.85 -3.51
CA MET A 72 -22.23 -3.08 -4.94
C MET A 72 -22.64 -4.52 -5.24
N LEU A 73 -22.10 -5.50 -4.50
CA LEU A 73 -22.54 -6.89 -4.61
C LEU A 73 -24.00 -7.05 -4.15
N LEU A 74 -24.40 -6.42 -3.05
CA LEU A 74 -25.79 -6.45 -2.55
C LEU A 74 -26.76 -5.76 -3.51
N ILE A 75 -26.35 -4.65 -4.14
CA ILE A 75 -27.14 -3.95 -5.16
C ILE A 75 -27.34 -4.84 -6.38
N ARG A 76 -26.28 -5.51 -6.85
CA ARG A 76 -26.36 -6.47 -7.95
C ARG A 76 -27.33 -7.61 -7.63
N GLU A 77 -27.37 -8.05 -6.38
CA GLU A 77 -28.31 -9.05 -5.88
C GLU A 77 -29.73 -8.51 -5.60
N ARG A 78 -29.97 -7.22 -5.86
CA ARG A 78 -31.23 -6.50 -5.56
C ARG A 78 -31.65 -6.54 -4.09
N LYS A 79 -30.69 -6.79 -3.19
CA LYS A 79 -30.89 -6.76 -1.73
C LYS A 79 -30.83 -5.35 -1.16
N LEU A 80 -30.22 -4.43 -1.90
CA LEU A 80 -30.12 -3.01 -1.58
C LEU A 80 -30.34 -2.19 -2.85
N ARG A 81 -30.83 -0.96 -2.72
CA ARG A 81 -30.99 0.00 -3.82
C ARG A 81 -30.14 1.24 -3.55
N LEU A 82 -29.64 1.84 -4.62
CA LEU A 82 -28.93 3.10 -4.58
C LEU A 82 -29.92 4.16 -5.08
N ASP A 83 -30.85 4.53 -4.21
CA ASP A 83 -31.97 5.44 -4.44
C ASP A 83 -31.86 6.71 -3.59
#